data_AF-B9WPS0-F1
#
_entry.id   AF-B9WPS0-F1
#
_cell.length_a   1.000
_cell.length_b   1.000
_cell.length_c   1.000
_cell.angle_alpha   90.00
_cell.angle_beta   90.00
_cell.angle_gamma   90.00
#
_symmetry.space_group_name_H-M   'P 1'
#
loop_
_entity.id
_entity.type
_entity.pdbx_description
1 polymer ?
#
loop_
_entity_poly.entity_id
_entity_poly.type
_entity_poly.pdbx_seq_one_letter_code
_entity_poly.pdbx_strand_id
1 'polypeptide(L)'
;MRADVAAISEKIRKVTGYKPRVWVWPYGAADGTSLQVVNEQGYQMALTLEDGLDALDNLMSSPRFLVASDPDGEHFANSIVSVQAESPMRVVHVDLDNVYDADPAQQEINLGTLIQRMADMGANTVFLQAFADPVGDGLVHSLYFPNRHLPMRADLFDRVAWQLRTRPNA
;
A
#
# COMPACT_ATOMS: atom_id res chain seq x y z
N MET A 1 6.17 -5.94 -16.38
CA MET A 1 6.63 -4.56 -16.13
C MET A 1 7.62 -4.04 -17.16
N ARG A 2 8.86 -4.56 -17.29
CA ARG A 2 9.87 -4.00 -18.21
C ARG A 2 9.42 -3.85 -19.67
N ALA A 3 8.78 -4.89 -20.23
CA ALA A 3 8.23 -4.82 -21.58
C ALA A 3 7.11 -3.77 -21.73
N ASP A 4 6.33 -3.55 -20.68
CA ASP A 4 5.24 -2.59 -20.64
C ASP A 4 5.78 -1.14 -20.67
N VAL A 5 6.71 -0.82 -19.77
CA VAL A 5 7.37 0.50 -19.73
C VAL A 5 8.03 0.82 -21.07
N ALA A 6 8.70 -0.15 -21.69
CA ALA A 6 9.30 0.02 -23.01
C ALA A 6 8.25 0.28 -24.10
N ALA A 7 7.15 -0.47 -24.10
CA ALA A 7 6.07 -0.31 -25.07
C ALA A 7 5.36 1.05 -24.93
N ILE A 8 5.07 1.49 -23.70
CA ILE A 8 4.49 2.81 -23.41
C ILE A 8 5.44 3.92 -23.87
N SER A 9 6.72 3.83 -23.50
CA SER A 9 7.73 4.83 -23.86
C SER A 9 7.85 5.00 -25.37
N GLU A 10 7.87 3.88 -26.09
CA GLU A 10 7.97 3.88 -27.55
C GLU A 10 6.71 4.43 -28.21
N LYS A 11 5.53 4.12 -27.65
CA LYS A 11 4.26 4.67 -28.16
C LYS A 11 4.21 6.19 -28.00
N ILE A 12 4.57 6.72 -26.83
CA ILE A 12 4.61 8.17 -26.58
C ILE A 12 5.60 8.84 -27.55
N ARG A 13 6.79 8.25 -27.71
CA ARG A 13 7.82 8.78 -28.62
C ARG A 13 7.35 8.81 -30.08
N LYS A 14 6.69 7.76 -30.55
CA LYS A 14 6.16 7.70 -31.93
C LYS A 14 5.10 8.76 -32.21
N VAL A 15 4.23 9.04 -31.24
CA VAL A 15 3.11 9.99 -31.41
C VAL A 15 3.55 11.44 -31.20
N THR A 16 4.44 11.68 -30.23
CA THR A 16 4.78 13.05 -29.81
C THR A 16 6.15 13.51 -30.30
N GLY A 17 7.04 12.60 -30.71
CA GLY A 17 8.45 12.88 -30.99
C GLY A 17 9.33 12.98 -29.74
N TYR A 18 8.76 12.99 -28.53
CA TYR A 18 9.48 13.18 -27.28
C TYR A 18 9.61 11.87 -26.50
N LYS A 19 10.75 11.70 -25.82
CA LYS A 19 10.91 10.62 -24.84
C LYS A 19 10.29 11.05 -23.51
N PRO A 20 9.40 10.24 -22.90
CA PRO A 20 8.84 10.57 -21.59
C PRO A 20 9.93 10.58 -20.51
N ARG A 21 9.81 11.49 -19.55
CA ARG A 21 10.72 11.63 -18.40
C ARG A 21 10.02 11.49 -17.04
N VAL A 22 8.69 11.51 -17.04
CA VAL A 22 7.85 11.46 -15.84
C VAL A 22 6.91 10.26 -15.94
N TRP A 23 6.86 9.46 -14.88
CA TRP A 23 5.94 8.35 -14.72
C TRP A 23 4.87 8.70 -13.69
N VAL A 24 3.62 8.26 -13.89
CA VAL A 24 2.54 8.42 -12.91
C VAL A 24 2.03 7.03 -12.58
N TRP A 25 2.12 6.62 -11.32
CA TRP A 25 1.69 5.29 -10.91
C TRP A 25 0.17 5.15 -10.96
N PRO A 26 -0.36 4.11 -11.62
CA PRO A 26 -1.77 3.74 -11.48
C PRO A 26 -2.12 3.54 -10.01
N TYR A 27 -3.21 4.17 -9.55
CA TYR A 27 -3.65 4.18 -8.15
C TYR A 27 -2.61 4.72 -7.15
N GLY A 28 -1.54 5.37 -7.63
CA GLY A 28 -0.46 5.90 -6.79
C GLY A 28 0.42 4.85 -6.10
N ALA A 29 0.23 3.56 -6.39
CA ALA A 29 0.97 2.47 -5.77
C ALA A 29 2.26 2.18 -6.54
N ALA A 30 3.40 2.52 -5.93
CA ALA A 30 4.71 2.13 -6.42
C ALA A 30 5.18 0.81 -5.80
N ASP A 31 6.01 0.08 -6.53
CA ASP A 31 6.76 -1.09 -6.05
C ASP A 31 8.25 -0.85 -6.33
N GLY A 32 9.12 -1.25 -5.40
CA GLY A 32 10.57 -1.01 -5.50
C GLY A 32 11.20 -1.61 -6.76
N THR A 33 10.76 -2.80 -7.16
CA THR A 33 11.24 -3.44 -8.40
C THR A 33 10.78 -2.65 -9.63
N SER A 34 9.56 -2.15 -9.59
CA SER A 34 8.94 -1.40 -10.68
C SER A 34 9.56 0.00 -10.83
N LEU A 35 9.92 0.65 -9.72
CA LEU A 35 10.67 1.91 -9.70
C LEU A 35 12.05 1.78 -10.36
N GLN A 36 12.77 0.70 -10.05
CA GLN A 36 14.07 0.42 -10.67
C GLN A 36 13.93 0.28 -12.20
N VAL A 37 12.92 -0.45 -12.67
CA VAL A 37 12.68 -0.62 -14.11
C VAL A 37 12.41 0.71 -14.81
N VAL A 38 11.61 1.58 -14.20
CA VAL A 38 11.30 2.91 -14.73
C VAL A 38 12.57 3.79 -14.78
N ASN A 39 13.38 3.78 -13.71
CA ASN A 39 14.67 4.48 -13.68
C ASN A 39 15.63 4.01 -14.80
N GLU A 40 15.75 2.70 -14.99
CA GLU A 40 16.59 2.09 -16.05
C GLU A 40 16.14 2.45 -17.48
N GLN A 41 14.89 2.90 -17.66
CA GLN A 41 14.34 3.37 -18.95
C GLN A 41 14.51 4.89 -19.16
N GLY A 42 15.21 5.58 -18.28
CA GLY A 42 15.55 7.00 -18.42
C GLY A 42 14.48 7.97 -17.91
N TYR A 43 13.50 7.46 -17.15
CA TYR A 43 12.61 8.31 -16.38
C TYR A 43 13.37 8.92 -15.20
N GLN A 44 13.02 10.16 -14.87
CA GLN A 44 13.71 10.97 -13.87
C GLN A 44 12.80 11.37 -12.70
N MET A 45 11.50 11.11 -12.84
CA MET A 45 10.50 11.40 -11.82
C MET A 45 9.38 10.37 -11.90
N ALA A 46 8.89 9.94 -10.74
CA ALA A 46 7.74 9.05 -10.61
C ALA A 46 6.79 9.55 -9.52
N LEU A 47 5.54 9.80 -9.92
CA LEU A 47 4.51 10.41 -9.09
C LEU A 47 3.62 9.33 -8.46
N THR A 48 3.51 9.35 -7.13
CA THR A 48 2.70 8.43 -6.31
C THR A 48 1.41 9.12 -5.84
N LEU A 49 0.70 8.51 -4.90
CA LEU A 49 -0.33 9.14 -4.06
C LEU A 49 0.00 8.92 -2.58
N GLU A 50 1.30 8.89 -2.25
CA GLU A 50 1.75 8.91 -0.85
C GLU A 50 1.45 10.27 -0.22
N ASP A 51 1.26 10.28 1.09
CA ASP A 51 1.05 11.51 1.85
C ASP A 51 2.35 12.29 2.01
N GLY A 52 2.23 13.61 2.19
CA GLY A 52 3.35 14.50 2.49
C GLY A 52 3.75 15.45 1.36
N LEU A 53 4.78 16.25 1.63
CA LEU A 53 5.35 17.20 0.69
C LEU A 53 6.43 16.53 -0.17
N ASP A 54 6.45 16.88 -1.46
CA ASP A 54 7.49 16.43 -2.38
C ASP A 54 8.83 17.10 -2.06
N ALA A 55 9.91 16.39 -2.35
CA ALA A 55 11.27 16.83 -2.07
C ALA A 55 12.18 16.60 -3.29
N LEU A 56 13.02 17.60 -3.59
CA LEU A 56 13.86 17.59 -4.80
C LEU A 56 14.97 16.53 -4.79
N ASP A 57 15.25 15.94 -3.63
CA ASP A 57 16.23 14.87 -3.44
C ASP A 57 15.63 13.47 -3.65
N ASN A 58 14.30 13.33 -3.77
CA ASN A 58 13.63 12.04 -3.97
C ASN A 58 12.52 12.10 -5.05
N LEU A 59 12.91 12.38 -6.29
CA LEU A 59 11.96 12.51 -7.41
C LEU A 59 11.32 11.19 -7.87
N MET A 60 11.85 10.04 -7.42
CA MET A 60 11.34 8.72 -7.81
C MET A 60 10.22 8.22 -6.90
N SER A 61 9.90 8.93 -5.81
CA SER A 61 8.72 8.67 -4.97
C SER A 61 8.05 9.99 -4.62
N SER A 62 7.66 10.76 -5.63
CA SER A 62 7.10 12.10 -5.44
C SER A 62 5.61 12.01 -5.04
N PRO A 63 5.23 12.42 -3.81
CA PRO A 63 3.86 12.39 -3.32
C PRO A 63 2.98 13.39 -4.07
N ARG A 64 1.67 13.12 -4.12
CA ARG A 64 0.68 14.03 -4.71
C ARG A 64 -0.59 14.03 -3.91
N PHE A 65 -1.16 15.22 -3.78
CA PHE A 65 -2.49 15.39 -3.23
C PHE A 65 -3.56 14.87 -4.20
N LEU A 66 -4.35 13.89 -3.75
CA LEU A 66 -5.52 13.40 -4.49
C LEU A 66 -6.71 14.33 -4.20
N VAL A 67 -7.19 15.02 -5.23
CA VAL A 67 -8.40 15.84 -5.10
C VAL A 67 -9.62 14.92 -5.04
N ALA A 68 -10.39 15.02 -3.95
CA ALA A 68 -11.64 14.30 -3.78
C ALA A 68 -12.71 14.74 -4.82
N SER A 69 -13.81 14.01 -4.92
CA SER A 69 -14.90 14.31 -5.86
C SER A 69 -15.66 15.59 -5.44
N ASP A 70 -15.23 16.72 -6.00
CA ASP A 70 -15.87 18.05 -5.90
C ASP A 70 -15.88 18.69 -4.49
N PRO A 71 -14.70 18.98 -3.90
CA PRO A 71 -14.63 19.73 -2.65
C PRO A 71 -15.04 21.18 -2.89
N ASP A 72 -15.75 21.78 -1.93
CA ASP A 72 -15.88 23.23 -1.91
C ASP A 72 -14.51 23.90 -1.61
N GLY A 73 -14.46 25.23 -1.79
CA GLY A 73 -13.22 25.98 -1.63
C GLY A 73 -12.59 25.88 -0.24
N GLU A 74 -13.40 25.74 0.82
CA GLU A 74 -12.91 25.62 2.19
C GLU A 74 -12.30 24.24 2.44
N HIS A 75 -12.99 23.18 2.02
CA HIS A 75 -12.51 21.80 2.16
C HIS A 75 -11.22 21.57 1.35
N PHE A 76 -11.15 22.12 0.14
CA PHE A 76 -9.93 22.08 -0.66
C PHE A 76 -8.77 22.82 0.03
N ALA A 77 -8.99 24.06 0.50
CA ALA A 77 -7.95 24.85 1.16
C ALA A 77 -7.44 24.16 2.45
N ASN A 78 -8.36 23.65 3.28
CA ASN A 78 -8.02 22.90 4.48
C ASN A 78 -7.19 21.65 4.16
N SER A 79 -7.57 20.91 3.10
CA SER A 79 -6.83 19.73 2.69
C SER A 79 -5.40 20.07 2.27
N ILE A 80 -5.19 21.12 1.48
CA ILE A 80 -3.85 21.58 1.06
C ILE A 80 -2.99 22.00 2.25
N VAL A 81 -3.57 22.74 3.21
CA VAL A 81 -2.84 23.13 4.44
C VAL A 81 -2.48 21.91 5.27
N SER A 82 -3.37 20.92 5.36
CA SER A 82 -3.14 19.69 6.12
C SER A 82 -2.10 18.75 5.52
N VAL A 83 -1.67 18.94 4.26
CA VAL A 83 -0.60 18.11 3.65
C VAL A 83 0.71 18.17 4.46
N GLN A 84 0.94 19.28 5.18
CA GLN A 84 2.13 19.44 6.04
C GLN A 84 1.94 18.87 7.45
N ALA A 85 0.71 18.50 7.82
CA ALA A 85 0.39 18.08 9.18
C ALA A 85 0.69 16.59 9.37
N GLU A 86 1.49 16.27 10.38
CA GLU A 86 1.63 14.90 10.84
C GLU A 86 0.36 14.50 11.61
N SER A 87 -0.41 13.57 11.06
CA SER A 87 -1.57 13.03 11.76
C SER A 87 -1.14 12.10 12.90
N PRO A 88 -1.78 12.14 14.07
CA PRO A 88 -1.45 11.25 15.17
C PRO A 88 -1.68 9.80 14.77
N MET A 89 -0.70 8.94 15.02
CA MET A 89 -0.81 7.50 14.74
C MET A 89 -1.65 6.80 15.81
N ARG A 90 -2.69 6.09 15.37
CA ARG A 90 -3.52 5.20 16.17
C ARG A 90 -3.20 3.77 15.73
N VAL A 91 -2.18 3.22 16.38
CA VAL A 91 -1.59 1.92 16.01
C VAL A 91 -2.31 0.78 16.72
N VAL A 92 -2.68 -0.25 15.97
CA VAL A 92 -3.19 -1.52 16.52
C VAL A 92 -2.29 -2.66 16.07
N HIS A 93 -1.91 -3.52 17.00
CA HIS A 93 -1.21 -4.77 16.68
C HIS A 93 -2.24 -5.85 16.41
N VAL A 94 -2.10 -6.54 15.28
CA VAL A 94 -3.00 -7.62 14.88
C VAL A 94 -2.19 -8.87 14.70
N ASP A 95 -2.57 -9.90 15.45
CA ASP A 95 -2.03 -11.24 15.34
C ASP A 95 -2.92 -12.07 14.40
N LEU A 96 -2.31 -12.61 13.34
CA LEU A 96 -2.99 -13.45 12.36
C LEU A 96 -3.40 -14.82 12.93
N ASP A 97 -2.80 -15.28 14.03
CA ASP A 97 -3.23 -16.50 14.73
C ASP A 97 -4.66 -16.35 15.28
N ASN A 98 -5.12 -15.13 15.57
CA ASN A 98 -6.50 -14.85 15.99
C ASN A 98 -7.48 -14.69 14.82
N VAL A 99 -6.97 -14.56 13.58
CA VAL A 99 -7.79 -14.43 12.37
C VAL A 99 -7.93 -15.78 11.68
N TYR A 100 -6.83 -16.54 11.64
CA TYR A 100 -6.74 -17.84 11.00
C TYR A 100 -7.76 -18.83 11.60
N ASP A 101 -8.46 -19.52 10.71
CA ASP A 101 -9.32 -20.65 11.05
C ASP A 101 -9.15 -21.73 9.97
N ALA A 102 -9.28 -23.01 10.35
CA ALA A 102 -9.24 -24.10 9.39
C ALA A 102 -10.50 -24.12 8.50
N ASP A 103 -11.63 -23.58 8.97
CA ASP A 103 -12.83 -23.34 8.18
C ASP A 103 -12.73 -21.97 7.46
N PRO A 104 -12.68 -21.94 6.11
CA PRO A 104 -12.63 -20.70 5.35
C PRO A 104 -13.81 -19.76 5.60
N ALA A 105 -15.00 -20.29 5.94
CA ALA A 105 -16.17 -19.47 6.24
C ALA A 105 -15.99 -18.73 7.57
N GLN A 106 -15.49 -19.43 8.60
CA GLN A 106 -15.19 -18.81 9.89
C GLN A 106 -14.04 -17.80 9.78
N GLN A 107 -13.01 -18.10 8.98
CA GLN A 107 -11.91 -17.16 8.74
C GLN A 107 -12.38 -15.84 8.11
N GLU A 108 -13.35 -15.88 7.20
CA GLU A 108 -13.93 -14.66 6.61
C GLU A 108 -14.74 -13.86 7.65
N ILE A 109 -15.47 -14.53 8.54
CA ILE A 109 -16.18 -13.87 9.66
C ILE A 109 -15.18 -13.20 10.61
N ASN A 110 -14.08 -13.87 10.94
CA ASN A 110 -13.02 -13.34 11.79
C ASN A 110 -12.39 -12.08 11.15
N LEU A 111 -12.10 -12.14 9.85
CA LEU A 111 -11.56 -11.00 9.10
C LEU A 111 -12.54 -9.83 9.02
N GLY A 112 -13.83 -10.09 8.76
CA GLY A 112 -14.87 -9.05 8.79
C GLY A 112 -14.97 -8.38 10.16
N THR A 113 -14.93 -9.17 11.23
CA THR A 113 -14.94 -8.67 12.62
C THR A 113 -13.71 -7.82 12.93
N LEU A 114 -12.53 -8.24 12.47
CA LEU A 114 -11.30 -7.48 12.62
C LEU A 114 -11.40 -6.10 11.95
N ILE A 115 -11.87 -6.07 10.69
CA ILE A 115 -12.01 -4.83 9.92
C ILE A 115 -12.97 -3.86 10.62
N GLN A 116 -14.12 -4.35 11.08
CA GLN A 116 -15.08 -3.53 11.81
C GLN A 116 -14.46 -2.97 13.09
N ARG A 117 -13.72 -3.77 13.86
CA ARG A 117 -13.02 -3.30 15.06
C ARG A 117 -11.99 -2.22 14.76
N MET A 118 -11.25 -2.33 13.65
CA MET A 118 -10.29 -1.29 13.26
C MET A 118 -10.98 0.03 12.96
N ALA A 119 -12.13 -0.03 12.26
CA ALA A 119 -12.97 1.14 11.97
C ALA A 119 -13.54 1.75 13.25
N ASP A 120 -14.13 0.94 14.15
CA ASP A 120 -14.72 1.39 15.41
C ASP A 120 -13.69 2.07 16.33
N MET A 121 -12.44 1.59 16.32
CA MET A 121 -11.33 2.19 17.07
C MET A 121 -10.72 3.42 16.38
N GLY A 122 -11.08 3.71 15.13
CA GLY A 122 -10.43 4.73 14.32
C GLY A 122 -8.93 4.47 14.16
N ALA A 123 -8.52 3.21 14.01
CA ALA A 123 -7.13 2.86 13.81
C ALA A 123 -6.70 3.29 12.40
N ASN A 124 -5.60 4.07 12.30
CA ASN A 124 -5.05 4.52 11.02
C ASN A 124 -3.75 3.79 10.64
N THR A 125 -3.24 2.94 11.53
CA THR A 125 -2.04 2.13 11.29
C THR A 125 -2.24 0.75 11.93
N VAL A 126 -1.98 -0.32 11.18
CA VAL A 126 -2.03 -1.69 11.69
C VAL A 126 -0.65 -2.34 11.57
N PHE A 127 -0.12 -2.80 12.69
CA PHE A 127 1.06 -3.67 12.71
C PHE A 127 0.58 -5.11 12.65
N LEU A 128 0.59 -5.66 11.43
CA LEU A 128 0.11 -7.00 11.13
C LEU A 128 1.24 -8.01 11.32
N GLN A 129 1.05 -8.97 12.22
CA GLN A 129 2.00 -10.05 12.46
C GLN A 129 2.03 -11.01 11.25
N ALA A 130 3.21 -11.18 10.65
CA ALA A 130 3.39 -12.01 9.47
C ALA A 130 3.77 -13.48 9.77
N PHE A 131 4.07 -13.78 11.04
CA PHE A 131 4.49 -15.09 11.52
C PHE A 131 3.43 -15.71 12.43
N ALA A 132 3.43 -17.04 12.54
CA ALA A 132 2.57 -17.77 13.46
C ALA A 132 3.36 -18.22 14.68
N ASP A 133 2.86 -17.89 15.86
CA ASP A 133 3.32 -18.35 17.17
C ASP A 133 2.11 -18.65 18.06
N PRO A 134 1.33 -19.69 17.74
CA PRO A 134 0.10 -20.00 18.47
C PRO A 134 0.35 -20.50 19.91
N VAL A 135 1.60 -20.88 20.22
CA VAL A 135 2.00 -21.37 21.55
C VAL A 135 2.51 -20.21 22.41
N GLY A 136 2.95 -19.11 21.80
CA GLY A 136 3.44 -17.92 22.48
C GLY A 136 4.80 -18.13 23.14
N ASP A 137 5.61 -19.05 22.63
CA ASP A 137 6.94 -19.35 23.17
C ASP A 137 8.05 -18.47 22.55
N GLY A 138 7.67 -17.63 21.59
CA GLY A 138 8.57 -16.74 20.86
C GLY A 138 9.34 -17.42 19.73
N LEU A 139 9.16 -18.73 19.50
CA LEU A 139 9.80 -19.47 18.43
C LEU A 139 8.90 -19.56 17.20
N VAL A 140 9.33 -18.90 16.13
CA VAL A 140 8.58 -18.90 14.87
C VAL A 140 8.77 -20.21 14.11
N HIS A 141 7.71 -21.01 14.03
CA HIS A 141 7.70 -22.27 13.30
C HIS A 141 7.11 -22.19 11.90
N SER A 142 6.24 -21.21 11.64
CA SER A 142 5.56 -21.06 10.35
C SER A 142 5.15 -19.61 10.06
N LEU A 143 4.86 -19.32 8.79
CA LEU A 143 4.57 -17.97 8.29
C LEU A 143 3.22 -17.89 7.58
N TYR A 144 2.67 -16.68 7.46
CA TYR A 144 1.41 -16.41 6.77
C TYR A 144 1.58 -15.88 5.32
N PHE A 145 2.78 -15.98 4.77
CA PHE A 145 3.13 -15.56 3.40
C PHE A 145 4.08 -16.55 2.71
N PRO A 146 4.07 -16.61 1.37
CA PRO A 146 4.98 -17.46 0.61
C PRO A 146 6.44 -17.10 0.84
N ASN A 147 7.26 -18.10 1.16
CA ASN A 147 8.69 -17.92 1.41
C ASN A 147 9.46 -19.22 1.10
N ARG A 148 10.80 -19.17 1.18
CA ARG A 148 11.68 -20.30 0.83
C ARG A 148 12.36 -21.00 2.01
N HIS A 149 12.06 -20.60 3.25
CA HIS A 149 12.82 -20.98 4.45
C HIS A 149 12.00 -21.70 5.52
N LEU A 150 10.76 -21.26 5.76
CA LEU A 150 9.87 -21.80 6.78
C LEU A 150 8.55 -22.30 6.16
N PRO A 151 7.90 -23.31 6.76
CA PRO A 151 6.57 -23.73 6.37
C PRO A 151 5.58 -22.56 6.35
N MET A 152 4.73 -22.53 5.33
CA MET A 152 3.62 -21.59 5.26
C MET A 152 2.38 -22.22 5.91
N ARG A 153 1.84 -21.60 6.95
CA ARG A 153 0.65 -22.08 7.67
C ARG A 153 -0.62 -21.85 6.84
N ALA A 154 -0.75 -20.66 6.28
CA ALA A 154 -1.78 -20.29 5.32
C ALA A 154 -1.32 -19.07 4.52
N ASP A 155 -1.75 -18.96 3.27
CA ASP A 155 -1.53 -17.75 2.46
C ASP A 155 -2.59 -16.71 2.83
N LEU A 156 -2.31 -15.92 3.88
CA LEU A 156 -3.28 -15.04 4.52
C LEU A 156 -2.82 -13.58 4.61
N PHE A 157 -1.51 -13.36 4.78
CA PHE A 157 -0.96 -12.04 5.10
C PHE A 157 -1.34 -10.98 4.05
N ASP A 158 -1.08 -11.23 2.77
CA ASP A 158 -1.35 -10.27 1.70
C ASP A 158 -2.84 -9.94 1.57
N ARG A 159 -3.70 -10.95 1.74
CA ARG A 159 -5.16 -10.78 1.72
C ARG A 159 -5.63 -9.88 2.86
N VAL A 160 -5.19 -10.14 4.09
CA VAL A 160 -5.60 -9.37 5.27
C VAL A 160 -5.05 -7.95 5.19
N ALA A 161 -3.78 -7.78 4.82
CA ALA A 161 -3.18 -6.47 4.61
C ALA A 161 -3.95 -5.64 3.57
N TRP A 162 -4.34 -6.25 2.44
CA TRP A 162 -5.12 -5.56 1.41
C TRP A 162 -6.52 -5.16 1.88
N GLN A 163 -7.24 -6.05 2.58
CA GLN A 163 -8.58 -5.73 3.08
C GLN A 163 -8.54 -4.64 4.16
N LEU A 164 -7.56 -4.70 5.07
CA LEU A 164 -7.33 -3.64 6.07
C LEU A 164 -6.94 -2.30 5.43
N ARG A 165 -6.27 -2.30 4.27
CA ARG A 165 -5.94 -1.06 3.56
C ARG A 165 -7.14 -0.45 2.83
N THR A 166 -8.04 -1.28 2.30
CA THR A 166 -9.08 -0.84 1.35
C THR A 166 -10.47 -0.66 1.95
N ARG A 167 -10.77 -1.31 3.07
CA ARG A 167 -12.14 -1.37 3.62
C ARG A 167 -12.47 -0.49 4.84
N PRO A 168 -11.54 -0.04 5.71
CA PRO A 168 -11.93 0.72 6.90
C PRO A 168 -12.64 2.05 6.61
N ASN A 169 -12.56 2.54 5.37
CA ASN A 169 -13.14 3.82 4.92
C ASN A 169 -14.30 3.63 3.92
N ALA A 170 -14.88 2.42 3.83
CA ALA A 170 -16.04 2.12 2.99
C ALA A 170 -17.37 2.37 3.72
#